data_AF-A0A074NFJ2-F1
#
_entry.id   AF-A0A074NFJ2-F1
#
_cell.length_a   1.000
_cell.length_b   1.000
_cell.length_c   1.000
_cell.angle_alpha   90.00
_cell.angle_beta   90.00
_cell.angle_gamma   90.00
#
_symmetry.space_group_name_H-M   'P 1'
#
loop_
_entity.id
_entity.type
_entity.pdbx_description
1 polymer ?
#
loop_
_entity_poly.entity_id
_entity_poly.type
_entity_poly.pdbx_seq_one_letter_code
_entity_poly.pdbx_strand_id
1 'polypeptide(L)'
;MATGRIERWHEAGLIDAETRDRLIAYEKEHSRPIALWAVFGIGALAIGLGLVSLVAANWEEVPGNVRLALHLALIAGALAALWLREDRLAAASPWVVEALVFIAAVLGLTFFGHLGQVYQTSAPLWEPLAIWLLLFAPLMLLTGRAWPVAALLVGGAIYCAWEYNFAFGELARRRDGEDAPWAFLALVTALPVLFAPLGAFLRPRSTREAFWRRLEQAALAYAVAGASIMTALASVGAFESGAGPLNPASQLVRAAIIIVAGALVAWGRRGVSGRMSGAILALAGLIVAVVSSANGIELLAALLFMALWAGIAAAALIAGWRGVFQLCVGVIALRLIVLSFELASDLLLSGFGLIVSGLLILGIAWGAWRVSRRFAPDEAGKAP
;
A
#
# COMPACT_ATOMS: atom_id res chain seq x y z
N MET A 1 4.44 30.84 -0.47
CA MET A 1 5.50 29.91 0.01
C MET A 1 6.82 30.05 -0.75
N ALA A 2 6.81 30.28 -2.07
CA ALA A 2 8.03 30.56 -2.85
C ALA A 2 8.69 31.90 -2.49
N THR A 3 7.91 32.98 -2.40
CA THR A 3 8.36 34.34 -2.05
C THR A 3 9.12 34.38 -0.74
N GLY A 4 8.57 33.83 0.35
CA GLY A 4 9.24 33.75 1.65
C GLY A 4 10.50 32.85 1.71
N ARG A 5 10.80 32.04 0.68
CA ARG A 5 12.13 31.40 0.54
C ARG A 5 13.12 32.33 -0.16
N ILE A 6 12.66 33.03 -1.19
CA ILE A 6 13.46 33.99 -1.96
C ILE A 6 13.88 35.16 -1.06
N GLU A 7 12.99 35.70 -0.22
CA GLU A 7 13.34 36.70 0.80
C GLU A 7 14.41 36.19 1.77
N ARG A 8 14.29 34.96 2.27
CA ARG A 8 15.29 34.36 3.19
C ARG A 8 16.65 34.16 2.53
N TRP A 9 16.69 33.87 1.23
CA TRP A 9 17.95 33.78 0.48
C TRP A 9 18.62 35.14 0.31
N HIS A 10 17.82 36.19 0.08
CA HIS A 10 18.30 37.56 0.05
C HIS A 10 18.81 38.02 1.42
N GLU A 11 18.06 37.79 2.49
CA GLU A 11 18.47 38.10 3.88
C GLU A 11 19.74 37.35 4.30
N ALA A 12 19.93 36.12 3.82
CA ALA A 12 21.15 35.34 4.05
C ALA A 12 22.34 35.76 3.16
N GLY A 13 22.17 36.77 2.28
CA GLY A 13 23.22 37.25 1.36
C GLY A 13 23.56 36.28 0.22
N LEU A 14 22.71 35.27 -0.03
CA LEU A 14 22.93 34.28 -1.10
C LEU A 14 22.59 34.82 -2.49
N ILE A 15 21.74 35.85 -2.56
CA ILE A 15 21.32 36.51 -3.79
C ILE A 15 21.22 38.02 -3.57
N ASP A 16 21.53 38.81 -4.60
CA ASP A 16 21.35 40.26 -4.59
C ASP A 16 19.88 40.68 -4.80
N ALA A 17 19.59 41.96 -4.56
CA ALA A 17 18.23 42.51 -4.69
C ALA A 17 17.68 42.39 -6.12
N GLU A 18 18.53 42.52 -7.13
CA GLU A 18 18.14 42.40 -8.54
C GLU A 18 17.73 40.96 -8.89
N THR A 19 18.46 39.97 -8.40
CA THR A 19 18.17 38.54 -8.59
C THR A 19 16.94 38.11 -7.80
N ARG A 20 16.75 38.63 -6.59
CA ARG A 20 15.51 38.46 -5.83
C ARG A 20 14.30 38.92 -6.65
N ASP A 21 14.37 40.13 -7.21
CA ASP A 21 13.24 40.72 -7.95
C ASP A 21 12.93 39.96 -9.24
N ARG A 22 13.96 39.51 -9.97
CA ARG A 22 13.79 38.64 -11.15
C ARG A 22 13.15 37.29 -10.78
N LEU A 23 13.55 36.67 -9.67
CA LEU A 23 12.98 35.40 -9.22
C LEU A 23 11.52 35.55 -8.77
N ILE A 24 11.19 36.64 -8.08
CA ILE A 24 9.80 36.95 -7.69
C ILE A 24 8.94 37.19 -8.93
N ALA A 25 9.45 37.92 -9.93
CA ALA A 25 8.77 38.15 -11.19
C ALA A 25 8.53 36.82 -11.95
N TYR A 26 9.56 35.98 -12.05
CA TYR A 26 9.47 34.66 -12.67
C TYR A 26 8.43 33.76 -11.97
N GLU A 27 8.43 33.70 -10.65
CA GLU A 27 7.45 32.92 -9.87
C GLU A 27 6.03 33.48 -10.01
N LYS A 28 5.84 34.80 -10.12
CA LYS A 28 4.52 35.38 -10.41
C LYS A 28 4.02 34.96 -11.79
N GLU A 29 4.86 35.05 -12.79
CA GLU A 29 4.53 34.71 -14.18
C GLU A 29 4.30 33.20 -14.38
N HIS A 30 5.02 32.36 -13.63
CA HIS A 30 4.89 30.89 -13.66
C HIS A 30 4.01 30.33 -12.55
N SER A 31 3.33 31.20 -11.79
CA SER A 31 2.40 30.75 -10.77
C SER A 31 1.25 30.01 -11.44
N ARG A 32 1.16 28.69 -11.20
CA ARG A 32 -0.03 27.95 -11.62
C ARG A 32 -1.21 28.54 -10.85
N PRO A 33 -2.26 29.06 -11.52
CA PRO A 33 -3.39 29.64 -10.82
C PRO A 33 -4.20 28.51 -10.19
N ILE A 34 -3.76 28.02 -9.02
CA ILE A 34 -4.33 26.85 -8.34
C ILE A 34 -5.83 27.07 -8.10
N ALA A 35 -6.25 28.30 -7.79
CA ALA A 35 -7.65 28.66 -7.64
C ALA A 35 -8.43 28.49 -8.96
N LEU A 36 -7.88 28.91 -10.10
CA LEU A 36 -8.51 28.74 -11.41
C LEU A 36 -8.60 27.25 -11.78
N TRP A 37 -7.52 26.49 -11.56
CA TRP A 37 -7.52 25.04 -11.76
C TRP A 37 -8.47 24.30 -10.81
N ALA A 38 -8.64 24.80 -9.58
CA ALA A 38 -9.63 24.29 -8.65
C ALA A 38 -11.06 24.57 -9.14
N VAL A 39 -11.35 25.77 -9.65
CA VAL A 39 -12.65 26.10 -10.26
C VAL A 39 -12.93 25.21 -11.47
N PHE A 40 -11.96 25.03 -12.38
CA PHE A 40 -12.11 24.10 -13.50
C PHE A 40 -12.32 22.66 -13.04
N GLY A 41 -11.57 22.22 -12.03
CA GLY A 41 -11.71 20.88 -11.45
C GLY A 41 -13.08 20.66 -10.82
N ILE A 42 -13.59 21.64 -10.05
CA ILE A 42 -14.93 21.62 -9.47
C ILE A 42 -16.00 21.61 -10.56
N GLY A 43 -15.85 22.43 -11.61
CA GLY A 43 -16.77 22.45 -12.75
C GLY A 43 -16.81 21.11 -13.49
N ALA A 44 -15.66 20.54 -13.80
CA ALA A 44 -15.56 19.22 -14.42
C ALA A 44 -16.15 18.11 -13.54
N LEU A 45 -15.91 18.16 -12.23
CA LEU A 45 -16.47 17.22 -11.26
C LEU A 45 -17.99 17.36 -11.16
N ALA A 46 -18.52 18.58 -11.14
CA ALA A 46 -19.96 18.83 -11.15
C ALA A 46 -20.62 18.31 -12.42
N ILE A 47 -20.01 18.51 -13.59
CA ILE A 47 -20.48 17.93 -14.86
C ILE A 47 -20.45 16.39 -14.80
N GLY A 48 -19.33 15.81 -14.36
CA GLY A 48 -19.19 14.36 -14.23
C GLY A 48 -20.22 13.75 -13.29
N LEU A 49 -20.42 14.34 -12.11
CA LEU A 49 -21.46 13.93 -11.16
C LEU A 49 -22.86 14.12 -11.74
N GLY A 50 -23.12 15.21 -12.46
CA GLY A 50 -24.39 15.45 -13.15
C GLY A 50 -24.69 14.38 -14.19
N LEU A 51 -23.70 13.98 -15.00
CA LEU A 51 -23.83 12.91 -15.99
C LEU A 51 -24.10 11.56 -15.32
N VAL A 52 -23.34 11.21 -14.27
CA VAL A 52 -23.58 9.99 -13.49
C VAL A 52 -24.98 10.01 -12.87
N SER A 53 -25.42 11.14 -12.34
CA SER A 53 -26.74 11.31 -11.72
C SER A 53 -27.86 11.16 -12.74
N LEU A 54 -27.70 11.72 -13.96
CA LEU A 54 -28.67 11.57 -15.04
C LEU A 54 -28.81 10.11 -15.47
N VAL A 55 -27.69 9.40 -15.62
CA VAL A 55 -27.70 7.96 -15.91
C VAL A 55 -28.33 7.17 -14.77
N ALA A 56 -28.00 7.50 -13.52
CA ALA A 56 -28.56 6.87 -12.34
C ALA A 56 -30.08 7.08 -12.22
N ALA A 57 -30.58 8.28 -12.54
CA ALA A 57 -32.00 8.61 -12.50
C ALA A 57 -32.84 7.80 -13.51
N ASN A 58 -32.25 7.41 -14.64
CA ASN A 58 -32.90 6.61 -15.66
C ASN A 58 -32.48 5.12 -15.59
N TRP A 59 -31.79 4.72 -14.53
CA TRP A 59 -31.11 3.43 -14.45
C TRP A 59 -32.05 2.23 -14.48
N GLU A 60 -33.23 2.37 -13.86
CA GLU A 60 -34.25 1.33 -13.82
C GLU A 60 -34.95 1.15 -15.18
N GLU A 61 -35.03 2.21 -15.99
CA GLU A 61 -35.65 2.18 -17.31
C GLU A 61 -34.78 1.45 -18.36
N VAL A 62 -33.46 1.36 -18.12
CA VAL A 62 -32.54 0.67 -19.03
C VAL A 62 -32.56 -0.85 -18.75
N PRO A 63 -32.95 -1.69 -19.72
CA PRO A 63 -32.96 -3.14 -19.54
C PRO A 63 -31.58 -3.67 -19.13
N GLY A 64 -31.54 -4.65 -18.21
CA GLY A 64 -30.27 -5.21 -17.71
C GLY A 64 -29.34 -5.72 -18.81
N ASN A 65 -29.90 -6.39 -19.82
CA ASN A 65 -29.14 -6.88 -20.98
C ASN A 65 -28.50 -5.76 -21.79
N VAL A 66 -29.15 -4.59 -21.89
CA VAL A 66 -28.59 -3.41 -22.59
C VAL A 66 -27.43 -2.83 -21.78
N ARG A 67 -27.57 -2.75 -20.45
CA ARG A 67 -26.49 -2.31 -19.54
C ARG A 67 -25.26 -3.21 -19.63
N LEU A 68 -25.47 -4.52 -19.66
CA LEU A 68 -24.39 -5.51 -19.83
C LEU A 68 -23.76 -5.46 -21.22
N ALA A 69 -24.56 -5.35 -22.28
CA ALA A 69 -24.06 -5.22 -23.65
C ALA A 69 -23.20 -3.96 -23.82
N LEU A 70 -23.62 -2.83 -23.26
CA LEU A 70 -22.85 -1.58 -23.27
C LEU A 70 -21.53 -1.73 -22.50
N HIS A 71 -21.56 -2.33 -21.30
CA HIS A 71 -20.33 -2.62 -20.54
C HIS A 71 -19.37 -3.49 -21.35
N LEU A 72 -19.86 -4.57 -21.95
CA LEU A 72 -19.04 -5.49 -22.73
C LEU A 72 -18.46 -4.80 -23.98
N ALA A 73 -19.24 -3.94 -24.64
CA ALA A 73 -18.77 -3.14 -25.77
C ALA A 73 -17.66 -2.16 -25.36
N LEU A 74 -17.77 -1.52 -24.18
CA LEU A 74 -16.72 -0.64 -23.64
C LEU A 74 -15.44 -1.42 -23.31
N ILE A 75 -15.56 -2.59 -22.68
CA ILE A 75 -14.41 -3.47 -22.41
C ILE A 75 -13.77 -3.90 -23.73
N ALA A 76 -14.56 -4.42 -24.68
CA ALA A 76 -14.06 -4.88 -25.98
C ALA A 76 -13.40 -3.74 -26.76
N GLY A 77 -13.97 -2.53 -26.74
CA GLY A 77 -13.39 -1.33 -27.35
C GLY A 77 -12.05 -0.93 -26.72
N ALA A 78 -11.95 -0.97 -25.39
CA ALA A 78 -10.71 -0.68 -24.68
C ALA A 78 -9.62 -1.73 -25.00
N LEU A 79 -9.98 -3.02 -24.99
CA LEU A 79 -9.06 -4.11 -25.34
C LEU A 79 -8.64 -4.06 -26.81
N ALA A 80 -9.55 -3.75 -27.73
CA ALA A 80 -9.23 -3.58 -29.15
C ALA A 80 -8.30 -2.37 -29.37
N ALA A 81 -8.51 -1.27 -28.65
CA ALA A 81 -7.63 -0.10 -28.71
C ALA A 81 -6.22 -0.41 -28.17
N LEU A 82 -6.11 -1.20 -27.09
CA LEU A 82 -4.83 -1.71 -26.61
C LEU A 82 -4.18 -2.60 -27.68
N TRP A 83 -4.88 -3.61 -28.17
CA TRP A 83 -4.32 -4.59 -29.11
C TRP A 83 -3.88 -3.97 -30.45
N LEU A 84 -4.67 -3.06 -31.01
CA LEU A 84 -4.41 -2.49 -32.34
C LEU A 84 -3.46 -1.28 -32.32
N ARG A 85 -3.32 -0.60 -31.18
CA ARG A 85 -2.70 0.73 -31.14
C ARG A 85 -1.73 0.93 -29.98
N GLU A 86 -1.36 -0.10 -29.21
CA GLU A 86 -0.48 0.03 -28.06
C GLU A 86 0.80 0.83 -28.37
N ASP A 87 1.53 0.47 -29.44
CA ASP A 87 2.80 1.14 -29.78
C ASP A 87 2.60 2.64 -30.06
N ARG A 88 1.54 2.98 -30.79
CA ARG A 88 1.20 4.38 -31.11
C ARG A 88 0.79 5.14 -29.86
N LEU A 89 -0.01 4.53 -28.99
CA LEU A 89 -0.47 5.13 -27.74
C LEU A 89 0.70 5.33 -26.77
N ALA A 90 1.59 4.34 -26.67
CA ALA A 90 2.79 4.41 -25.84
C ALA A 90 3.78 5.47 -26.34
N ALA A 91 3.93 5.62 -27.67
CA ALA A 91 4.75 6.65 -28.28
C ALA A 91 4.23 8.07 -27.98
N ALA A 92 2.91 8.26 -27.95
CA ALA A 92 2.29 9.52 -27.58
C ALA A 92 2.44 9.81 -26.08
N SER A 93 2.09 8.84 -25.24
CA SER A 93 2.31 8.89 -23.79
C SER A 93 2.13 7.51 -23.15
N PRO A 94 3.12 7.00 -22.40
CA PRO A 94 2.99 5.75 -21.64
C PRO A 94 1.82 5.75 -20.65
N TRP A 95 1.39 6.94 -20.20
CA TRP A 95 0.25 7.10 -19.29
C TRP A 95 -1.10 6.81 -19.94
N VAL A 96 -1.22 6.96 -21.25
CA VAL A 96 -2.47 6.64 -21.96
C VAL A 96 -2.70 5.14 -21.94
N VAL A 97 -1.65 4.35 -22.16
CA VAL A 97 -1.76 2.89 -22.07
C VAL A 97 -2.05 2.45 -20.64
N GLU A 98 -1.35 3.02 -19.65
CA GLU A 98 -1.63 2.75 -18.22
C GLU A 98 -3.10 3.04 -17.87
N ALA A 99 -3.61 4.20 -18.27
CA ALA A 99 -4.99 4.59 -18.00
C ALA A 99 -5.98 3.65 -18.70
N LEU A 100 -5.72 3.27 -19.95
CA LEU A 100 -6.61 2.40 -20.71
C LEU A 100 -6.64 0.97 -20.13
N VAL A 101 -5.50 0.43 -19.68
CA VAL A 101 -5.43 -0.86 -18.97
C VAL A 101 -6.17 -0.79 -17.65
N PHE A 102 -5.97 0.28 -16.88
CA PHE A 102 -6.67 0.50 -15.62
C PHE A 102 -8.18 0.58 -15.84
N ILE A 103 -8.63 1.37 -16.82
CA ILE A 103 -10.05 1.51 -17.18
C ILE A 103 -10.63 0.16 -17.63
N ALA A 104 -9.94 -0.59 -18.49
CA ALA A 104 -10.40 -1.90 -18.94
C ALA A 104 -10.57 -2.87 -17.76
N ALA A 105 -9.60 -2.90 -16.84
CA ALA A 105 -9.66 -3.73 -15.64
C ALA A 105 -10.78 -3.30 -14.68
N VAL A 106 -10.98 -2.00 -14.47
CA VAL A 106 -12.08 -1.49 -13.64
C VAL A 106 -13.44 -1.74 -14.27
N LEU A 107 -13.59 -1.57 -15.59
CA LEU A 107 -14.81 -1.93 -16.32
C LEU A 107 -15.11 -3.42 -16.20
N GLY A 108 -14.08 -4.28 -16.26
CA GLY A 108 -14.20 -5.70 -15.99
C GLY A 108 -14.70 -5.99 -14.57
N LEU A 109 -14.16 -5.29 -13.58
CA LEU A 109 -14.57 -5.43 -12.17
C LEU A 109 -16.04 -5.01 -11.98
N THR A 110 -16.42 -3.85 -12.51
CA THR A 110 -17.81 -3.34 -12.39
C THR A 110 -18.79 -4.18 -13.21
N PHE A 111 -18.35 -4.78 -14.33
CA PHE A 111 -19.17 -5.69 -15.12
C PHE A 111 -19.63 -6.88 -14.30
N PHE A 112 -18.75 -7.52 -13.51
CA PHE A 112 -19.16 -8.63 -12.65
C PHE A 112 -20.14 -8.20 -11.54
N GLY A 113 -19.97 -6.99 -10.99
CA GLY A 113 -20.95 -6.41 -10.06
C GLY A 113 -22.33 -6.21 -10.71
N HIS A 114 -22.36 -5.70 -11.94
CA HIS A 114 -23.60 -5.53 -12.71
C HIS A 114 -24.23 -6.87 -13.10
N LEU A 115 -23.41 -7.85 -13.46
CA LEU A 115 -23.87 -9.20 -13.80
C LEU A 115 -24.62 -9.80 -12.61
N GLY A 116 -24.08 -9.66 -11.40
CA GLY A 116 -24.76 -10.11 -10.18
C GLY A 116 -26.08 -9.39 -9.91
N GLN A 117 -26.19 -8.10 -10.23
CA GLN A 117 -27.44 -7.33 -10.09
C GLN A 117 -28.50 -7.75 -11.12
N VAL A 118 -28.13 -7.88 -12.40
CA VAL A 118 -29.05 -8.20 -13.49
C VAL A 118 -29.63 -9.61 -13.35
N TYR A 119 -28.80 -10.57 -12.95
CA TYR A 119 -29.21 -11.96 -12.76
C TYR A 119 -29.54 -12.32 -11.31
N GLN A 120 -29.49 -11.35 -10.39
CA GLN A 120 -29.77 -11.52 -8.95
C GLN A 120 -29.00 -12.70 -8.33
N THR A 121 -27.70 -12.81 -8.63
CA THR A 121 -26.88 -13.93 -8.16
C THR A 121 -26.55 -13.78 -6.68
N SER A 122 -26.63 -14.86 -5.92
CA SER A 122 -26.21 -14.93 -4.51
C SER A 122 -24.76 -15.41 -4.33
N ALA A 123 -23.94 -15.33 -5.39
CA ALA A 123 -22.56 -15.79 -5.35
C ALA A 123 -21.74 -14.93 -4.36
N PRO A 124 -20.91 -15.55 -3.50
CA PRO A 124 -20.01 -14.80 -2.62
C PRO A 124 -19.01 -13.98 -3.44
N LEU A 125 -18.65 -12.78 -2.97
CA LEU A 125 -17.89 -11.79 -3.74
C LEU A 125 -16.54 -12.29 -4.28
N TRP A 126 -15.91 -13.25 -3.60
CA TRP A 126 -14.64 -13.81 -4.05
C TRP A 126 -14.75 -14.54 -5.39
N GLU A 127 -15.90 -15.13 -5.74
CA GLU A 127 -16.07 -15.85 -7.01
C GLU A 127 -15.95 -14.92 -8.24
N PRO A 128 -16.75 -13.85 -8.37
CA PRO A 128 -16.59 -12.89 -9.46
C PRO A 128 -15.23 -12.18 -9.42
N LEU A 129 -14.68 -11.90 -8.23
CA LEU A 129 -13.33 -11.33 -8.09
C LEU A 129 -12.24 -12.28 -8.59
N ALA A 130 -12.35 -13.58 -8.32
CA ALA A 130 -11.41 -14.58 -8.79
C ALA A 130 -11.47 -14.71 -10.31
N ILE A 131 -12.67 -14.70 -10.90
CA ILE A 131 -12.85 -14.67 -12.37
C ILE A 131 -12.26 -13.39 -12.94
N TRP A 132 -12.51 -12.24 -12.31
CA TRP A 132 -11.92 -10.97 -12.73
C TRP A 132 -10.39 -11.01 -12.69
N LEU A 133 -9.78 -11.53 -11.62
CA LEU A 133 -8.32 -11.71 -11.55
C LEU A 133 -7.84 -12.68 -12.62
N LEU A 134 -8.53 -13.79 -12.86
CA LEU A 134 -8.16 -14.76 -13.89
C LEU A 134 -8.12 -14.12 -15.29
N LEU A 135 -9.08 -13.25 -15.60
CA LEU A 135 -9.20 -12.61 -16.91
C LEU A 135 -8.31 -11.37 -17.07
N PHE A 136 -8.20 -10.53 -16.03
CA PHE A 136 -7.56 -9.21 -16.13
C PHE A 136 -6.16 -9.15 -15.49
N ALA A 137 -5.78 -10.06 -14.57
CA ALA A 137 -4.41 -10.09 -14.05
C ALA A 137 -3.36 -10.36 -15.14
N PRO A 138 -3.56 -11.28 -16.11
CA PRO A 138 -2.63 -11.44 -17.21
C PRO A 138 -2.46 -10.16 -18.01
N LEU A 139 -3.56 -9.47 -18.34
CA LEU A 139 -3.53 -8.17 -19.02
C LEU A 139 -2.69 -7.15 -18.22
N MET A 140 -2.99 -6.98 -16.93
CA MET A 140 -2.29 -6.04 -16.04
C MET A 140 -0.80 -6.36 -15.92
N LEU A 141 -0.44 -7.64 -15.79
CA LEU A 141 0.96 -8.08 -15.71
C LEU A 141 1.72 -7.88 -17.03
N LEU A 142 1.07 -8.06 -18.17
CA LEU A 142 1.69 -7.91 -19.49
C LEU A 142 1.85 -6.45 -19.90
N THR A 143 0.86 -5.60 -19.60
CA THR A 143 0.75 -4.24 -20.18
C THR A 143 0.90 -3.10 -19.18
N GLY A 144 0.74 -3.35 -17.87
CA GLY A 144 0.81 -2.32 -16.82
C GLY A 144 2.19 -1.66 -16.72
N ARG A 145 2.24 -0.34 -16.64
CA ARG A 145 3.47 0.49 -16.70
C ARG A 145 3.73 1.28 -15.41
N ALA A 146 2.71 1.54 -14.59
CA ALA A 146 2.84 2.42 -13.42
C ALA A 146 2.12 1.89 -12.17
N TRP A 147 1.91 2.79 -11.20
CA TRP A 147 1.38 2.46 -9.89
C TRP A 147 -0.12 2.14 -9.86
N PRO A 148 -1.01 2.77 -10.66
CA PRO A 148 -2.44 2.47 -10.58
C PRO A 148 -2.77 1.02 -10.93
N VAL A 149 -2.21 0.50 -12.02
CA VAL A 149 -2.45 -0.89 -12.44
C VAL A 149 -1.81 -1.87 -11.45
N ALA A 150 -0.61 -1.57 -10.94
CA ALA A 150 0.03 -2.40 -9.91
C ALA A 150 -0.80 -2.43 -8.61
N ALA A 151 -1.32 -1.29 -8.17
CA ALA A 151 -2.15 -1.18 -6.98
C ALA A 151 -3.49 -1.92 -7.16
N LEU A 152 -4.12 -1.80 -8.34
CA LEU A 152 -5.35 -2.52 -8.65
C LEU A 152 -5.15 -4.03 -8.62
N LEU A 153 -4.06 -4.53 -9.22
CA LEU A 153 -3.74 -5.96 -9.22
C LEU A 153 -3.49 -6.49 -7.81
N VAL A 154 -2.60 -5.86 -7.04
CA VAL A 154 -2.26 -6.34 -5.68
C VAL A 154 -3.44 -6.15 -4.74
N GLY A 155 -4.11 -5.00 -4.78
CA GLY A 155 -5.28 -4.71 -3.96
C GLY A 155 -6.45 -5.66 -4.26
N GLY A 156 -6.73 -5.91 -5.54
CA GLY A 156 -7.74 -6.87 -5.97
C GLY A 156 -7.42 -8.30 -5.53
N ALA A 157 -6.16 -8.72 -5.60
CA ALA A 157 -5.71 -10.03 -5.12
C ALA A 157 -5.81 -10.17 -3.59
N ILE A 158 -5.42 -9.13 -2.84
CA ILE A 158 -5.58 -9.08 -1.37
C ILE A 158 -7.06 -9.19 -1.04
N TYR A 159 -7.89 -8.35 -1.62
CA TYR A 159 -9.32 -8.32 -1.33
C TYR A 159 -9.98 -9.67 -1.65
N CYS A 160 -9.70 -10.24 -2.83
CA CYS A 160 -10.19 -11.57 -3.20
C CYS A 160 -9.75 -12.66 -2.22
N ALA A 161 -8.49 -12.65 -1.77
CA ALA A 161 -7.97 -13.65 -0.82
C ALA A 161 -8.65 -13.56 0.55
N TRP A 162 -8.94 -12.36 1.04
CA TRP A 162 -9.64 -12.16 2.30
C TRP A 162 -11.14 -12.43 2.19
N GLU A 163 -11.82 -12.01 1.13
CA GLU A 163 -13.22 -12.38 0.86
C GLU A 163 -13.38 -13.90 0.77
N TYR A 164 -12.44 -14.58 0.10
CA TYR A 164 -12.41 -16.05 0.07
C TYR A 164 -12.25 -16.62 1.49
N ASN A 165 -11.31 -16.10 2.27
CA ASN A 165 -11.06 -16.53 3.64
C ASN A 165 -12.31 -16.37 4.52
N PHE A 166 -13.02 -15.24 4.43
CA PHE A 166 -14.22 -14.99 5.20
C PHE A 166 -15.40 -15.87 4.75
N ALA A 167 -15.72 -15.88 3.46
CA ALA A 167 -16.87 -16.61 2.94
C ALA A 167 -16.70 -18.13 3.08
N PHE A 168 -15.55 -18.67 2.66
CA PHE A 168 -15.27 -20.10 2.76
C PHE A 168 -14.98 -20.51 4.21
N GLY A 169 -14.25 -19.68 4.96
CA GLY A 169 -13.92 -19.98 6.36
C GLY A 169 -15.16 -20.11 7.24
N GLU A 170 -16.16 -19.27 7.04
CA GLU A 170 -17.44 -19.40 7.76
C GLU A 170 -18.19 -20.69 7.38
N LEU A 171 -18.23 -21.02 6.08
CA LEU A 171 -18.86 -22.25 5.61
C LEU A 171 -18.15 -23.50 6.16
N ALA A 172 -16.81 -23.52 6.06
CA ALA A 172 -15.99 -24.63 6.54
C ALA A 172 -16.09 -24.78 8.06
N ARG A 173 -16.11 -23.68 8.82
CA ARG A 173 -16.34 -23.72 10.26
C ARG A 173 -17.68 -24.36 10.62
N ARG A 174 -18.76 -24.02 9.90
CA ARG A 174 -20.09 -24.61 10.15
C ARG A 174 -20.17 -26.09 9.81
N ARG A 175 -19.43 -26.52 8.78
CA ARG A 175 -19.47 -27.89 8.27
C ARG A 175 -18.53 -28.83 9.04
N ASP A 176 -17.29 -28.38 9.22
CA ASP A 176 -16.17 -29.22 9.66
C ASP A 176 -15.67 -28.82 11.06
N GLY A 177 -16.20 -27.74 11.65
CA GLY A 177 -15.86 -27.33 13.02
C GLY A 177 -14.37 -27.05 13.19
N GLU A 178 -13.72 -27.82 14.07
CA GLU A 178 -12.29 -27.72 14.33
C GLU A 178 -11.41 -28.28 13.19
N ASP A 179 -11.96 -29.17 12.36
CA ASP A 179 -11.26 -29.79 11.21
C ASP A 179 -11.26 -28.90 9.96
N ALA A 180 -11.85 -27.70 10.04
CA ALA A 180 -11.83 -26.75 8.94
C ALA A 180 -10.37 -26.45 8.51
N PRO A 181 -10.11 -26.25 7.20
CA PRO A 181 -8.75 -26.21 6.66
C PRO A 181 -8.07 -24.85 6.88
N TRP A 182 -7.93 -24.42 8.14
CA TRP A 182 -7.39 -23.11 8.53
C TRP A 182 -5.98 -22.86 7.99
N ALA A 183 -5.13 -23.90 7.94
CA ALA A 183 -3.81 -23.81 7.35
C ALA A 183 -3.85 -23.47 5.84
N PHE A 184 -4.80 -24.04 5.10
CA PHE A 184 -5.00 -23.71 3.69
C PHE A 184 -5.55 -22.28 3.53
N LEU A 185 -6.49 -21.88 4.38
CA LEU A 185 -7.02 -20.51 4.36
C LEU A 185 -5.95 -19.47 4.71
N ALA A 186 -5.03 -19.81 5.61
CA ALA A 186 -3.85 -19.02 5.93
C ALA A 186 -2.90 -18.90 4.74
N LEU A 187 -2.64 -20.01 4.03
CA LEU A 187 -1.86 -20.02 2.79
C LEU A 187 -2.45 -19.04 1.76
N VAL A 188 -3.77 -19.10 1.51
CA VAL A 188 -4.45 -18.22 0.55
C VAL A 188 -4.24 -16.74 0.90
N THR A 189 -4.41 -16.37 2.18
CA THR A 189 -4.17 -14.98 2.62
C THR A 189 -2.71 -14.54 2.51
N ALA A 190 -1.75 -15.47 2.47
CA ALA A 190 -0.33 -15.15 2.31
C ALA A 190 0.10 -15.01 0.83
N LEU A 191 -0.65 -15.57 -0.12
CA LEU A 191 -0.29 -15.56 -1.55
C LEU A 191 -0.01 -14.16 -2.13
N PRO A 192 -0.74 -13.08 -1.77
CA PRO A 192 -0.43 -11.74 -2.30
C PRO A 192 0.98 -11.23 -1.97
N VAL A 193 1.65 -11.78 -0.95
CA VAL A 193 3.05 -11.45 -0.64
C VAL A 193 4.00 -11.90 -1.75
N LEU A 194 3.63 -12.92 -2.54
CA LEU A 194 4.44 -13.45 -3.64
C LEU A 194 4.59 -12.47 -4.83
N PHE A 195 3.78 -11.40 -4.87
CA PHE A 195 4.01 -10.29 -5.79
C PHE A 195 5.34 -9.56 -5.50
N ALA A 196 5.87 -9.63 -4.27
CA ALA A 196 7.16 -9.04 -3.91
C ALA A 196 8.34 -9.68 -4.67
N PRO A 197 8.58 -10.99 -4.58
CA PRO A 197 9.66 -11.63 -5.33
C PRO A 197 9.44 -11.57 -6.85
N LEU A 198 8.19 -11.63 -7.33
CA LEU A 198 7.87 -11.44 -8.76
C LEU A 198 8.33 -10.06 -9.24
N GLY A 199 7.94 -8.99 -8.54
CA GLY A 199 8.36 -7.63 -8.83
C GLY A 199 9.88 -7.46 -8.76
N ALA A 200 10.52 -8.00 -7.71
CA ALA A 200 11.98 -7.92 -7.55
C ALA A 200 12.74 -8.62 -8.69
N PHE A 201 12.25 -9.76 -9.18
CA PHE A 201 12.88 -10.53 -10.26
C PHE A 201 12.69 -9.88 -11.63
N LEU A 202 11.48 -9.40 -11.94
CA LEU A 202 11.16 -8.86 -13.27
C LEU A 202 11.60 -7.41 -13.44
N ARG A 203 11.70 -6.64 -12.36
CA ARG A 203 12.14 -5.24 -12.40
C ARG A 203 13.42 -5.00 -13.21
N PRO A 204 14.56 -5.66 -12.94
CA PRO A 204 15.79 -5.44 -13.72
C PRO A 204 15.76 -6.06 -15.12
N ARG A 205 14.72 -6.83 -15.47
CA ARG A 205 14.59 -7.58 -16.73
C ARG A 205 13.53 -7.00 -17.67
N SER A 206 12.94 -5.87 -17.31
CA SER A 206 11.81 -5.29 -18.02
C SER A 206 11.98 -3.79 -18.16
N THR A 207 11.52 -3.25 -19.30
CA THR A 207 11.44 -1.81 -19.55
C THR A 207 10.41 -1.11 -18.65
N ARG A 208 9.55 -1.87 -17.95
CA ARG A 208 8.47 -1.38 -17.08
C ARG A 208 8.89 -1.36 -15.61
N GLU A 209 10.09 -0.85 -15.31
CA GLU A 209 10.66 -0.88 -13.96
C GLU A 209 9.74 -0.26 -12.88
N ALA A 210 9.03 0.81 -13.24
CA ALA A 210 8.13 1.51 -12.32
C ALA A 210 6.97 0.61 -11.87
N PHE A 211 6.35 -0.14 -12.77
CA PHE A 211 5.29 -1.11 -12.46
C PHE A 211 5.78 -2.19 -11.49
N TRP A 212 6.87 -2.88 -11.84
CA TRP A 212 7.41 -3.97 -11.03
C TRP A 212 7.88 -3.51 -9.64
N ARG A 213 8.45 -2.31 -9.55
CA ARG A 213 8.78 -1.69 -8.27
C ARG A 213 7.53 -1.43 -7.42
N ARG A 214 6.42 -0.99 -8.01
CA ARG A 214 5.17 -0.72 -7.29
C ARG A 214 4.49 -2.01 -6.84
N LEU A 215 4.57 -3.05 -7.67
CA LEU A 215 4.15 -4.40 -7.33
C LEU A 215 4.92 -4.93 -6.10
N GLU A 216 6.26 -4.79 -6.13
CA GLU A 216 7.14 -5.16 -5.00
C GLU A 216 6.78 -4.39 -3.72
N GLN A 217 6.62 -3.08 -3.83
CA GLN A 217 6.33 -2.20 -2.69
C GLN A 217 4.96 -2.46 -2.08
N ALA A 218 3.93 -2.70 -2.89
CA ALA A 218 2.57 -2.97 -2.41
C ALA A 218 2.51 -4.30 -1.65
N ALA A 219 3.18 -5.34 -2.16
CA ALA A 219 3.27 -6.64 -1.49
C ALA A 219 4.09 -6.59 -0.20
N LEU A 220 5.19 -5.83 -0.18
CA LEU A 220 5.96 -5.57 1.05
C LEU A 220 5.11 -4.82 2.09
N ALA A 221 4.38 -3.78 1.66
CA ALA A 221 3.49 -3.03 2.53
C ALA A 221 2.38 -3.92 3.11
N TYR A 222 1.82 -4.83 2.31
CA TYR A 222 0.85 -5.82 2.77
C TYR A 222 1.40 -6.70 3.89
N ALA A 223 2.61 -7.24 3.74
CA ALA A 223 3.24 -8.07 4.77
C ALA A 223 3.54 -7.28 6.07
N VAL A 224 4.07 -6.05 5.95
CA VAL A 224 4.38 -5.19 7.11
C VAL A 224 3.11 -4.74 7.83
N ALA A 225 2.08 -4.34 7.08
CA ALA A 225 0.78 -3.98 7.63
C ALA A 225 0.13 -5.19 8.32
N GLY A 226 0.17 -6.37 7.69
CA GLY A 226 -0.31 -7.61 8.28
C GLY A 226 0.39 -7.95 9.59
N ALA A 227 1.73 -7.90 9.64
CA ALA A 227 2.48 -8.12 10.88
C ALA A 227 2.13 -7.09 11.97
N SER A 228 1.98 -5.82 11.60
CA SER A 228 1.58 -4.74 12.52
C SER A 228 0.18 -4.97 13.09
N ILE A 229 -0.79 -5.36 12.26
CA ILE A 229 -2.15 -5.69 12.68
C ILE A 229 -2.12 -6.91 13.60
N MET A 230 -1.36 -7.96 13.28
CA MET A 230 -1.25 -9.15 14.12
C MET A 230 -0.69 -8.81 15.51
N THR A 231 0.29 -7.90 15.60
CA THR A 231 0.78 -7.44 16.92
C THR A 231 -0.27 -6.65 17.69
N ALA A 232 -1.12 -5.86 17.03
CA ALA A 232 -2.24 -5.17 17.68
C ALA A 232 -3.36 -6.13 18.10
N LEU A 233 -3.60 -7.21 17.34
CA LEU A 233 -4.52 -8.26 17.73
C LEU A 233 -4.01 -9.05 18.95
N ALA A 234 -2.69 -9.24 19.06
CA ALA A 234 -2.09 -9.91 20.20
C ALA A 234 -2.21 -9.08 21.48
N SER A 235 -2.11 -7.74 21.41
CA SER A 235 -2.26 -6.91 22.62
C SER A 235 -3.64 -7.03 23.25
N VAL A 236 -4.69 -7.23 22.45
CA VAL A 236 -6.07 -7.42 22.93
C VAL A 236 -6.45 -8.89 23.17
N GLY A 237 -5.51 -9.83 23.09
CA GLY A 237 -5.80 -11.24 23.38
C GLY A 237 -6.59 -11.97 22.29
N ALA A 238 -6.59 -11.49 21.04
CA ALA A 238 -7.46 -12.02 19.98
C ALA A 238 -7.04 -13.38 19.39
N PHE A 239 -5.86 -13.92 19.75
CA PHE A 239 -5.44 -15.23 19.23
C PHE A 239 -6.16 -16.38 19.93
N GLU A 240 -6.64 -17.31 19.13
CA GLU A 240 -7.37 -18.49 19.60
C GLU A 240 -6.40 -19.62 19.95
N SER A 241 -6.66 -20.34 21.04
CA SER A 241 -5.94 -21.56 21.41
C SER A 241 -6.36 -22.79 20.58
N GLY A 242 -7.58 -22.75 20.02
CA GLY A 242 -8.17 -23.83 19.21
C GLY A 242 -8.02 -23.64 17.71
N ALA A 243 -8.86 -24.33 16.94
CA ALA A 243 -8.91 -24.22 15.48
C ALA A 243 -9.54 -22.88 15.06
N GLY A 244 -8.84 -22.13 14.20
CA GLY A 244 -9.35 -20.86 13.70
C GLY A 244 -8.33 -20.06 12.90
N PRO A 245 -8.74 -18.93 12.29
CA PRO A 245 -7.92 -18.16 11.36
C PRO A 245 -6.73 -17.49 12.05
N LEU A 246 -6.82 -17.28 13.36
CA LEU A 246 -5.78 -16.65 14.17
C LEU A 246 -4.92 -17.66 14.92
N ASN A 247 -5.18 -18.96 14.84
CA ASN A 247 -4.42 -19.95 15.59
C ASN A 247 -2.92 -19.98 15.24
N PRO A 248 -2.04 -20.49 16.13
CA PRO A 248 -0.60 -20.49 15.91
C PRO A 248 -0.16 -21.19 14.62
N ALA A 249 -0.79 -22.31 14.25
CA ALA A 249 -0.48 -23.04 13.03
C ALA A 249 -0.70 -22.20 11.76
N SER A 250 -1.81 -21.45 11.71
CA SER A 250 -2.11 -20.52 10.61
C SER A 250 -1.06 -19.40 10.52
N GLN A 251 -0.58 -18.90 11.66
CA GLN A 251 0.48 -17.89 11.65
C GLN A 251 1.81 -18.44 11.15
N LEU A 252 2.17 -19.67 11.52
CA LEU A 252 3.39 -20.31 11.02
C LEU A 252 3.34 -20.50 9.50
N VAL A 253 2.18 -20.83 8.93
CA VAL A 253 2.00 -20.90 7.47
C VAL A 253 2.23 -19.54 6.82
N ARG A 254 1.59 -18.47 7.33
CA ARG A 254 1.78 -17.11 6.81
C ARG A 254 3.24 -16.66 6.93
N ALA A 255 3.84 -16.90 8.08
CA ALA A 255 5.25 -16.58 8.37
C ALA A 255 6.19 -17.28 7.39
N ALA A 256 6.00 -18.57 7.15
CA ALA A 256 6.84 -19.34 6.22
C ALA A 256 6.80 -18.73 4.81
N ILE A 257 5.61 -18.42 4.29
CA ILE A 257 5.45 -17.80 2.97
C ILE A 257 6.11 -16.42 2.92
N ILE A 258 5.92 -15.59 3.96
CA ILE A 258 6.54 -14.25 4.03
C ILE A 258 8.07 -14.34 4.08
N ILE A 259 8.64 -15.26 4.86
CA ILE A 259 10.08 -15.46 4.97
C ILE A 259 10.67 -15.94 3.63
N VAL A 260 10.02 -16.92 2.99
CA VAL A 260 10.42 -17.42 1.67
C VAL A 260 10.37 -16.28 0.64
N ALA A 261 9.30 -15.47 0.64
CA ALA A 261 9.21 -14.31 -0.24
C ALA A 261 10.35 -13.30 0.02
N GLY A 262 10.70 -13.05 1.28
CA GLY A 262 11.83 -12.20 1.65
C GLY A 262 13.18 -12.73 1.14
N ALA A 263 13.42 -14.03 1.28
CA ALA A 263 14.62 -14.69 0.74
C ALA A 263 14.69 -14.58 -0.80
N LEU A 264 13.56 -14.80 -1.49
CA LEU A 264 13.47 -14.67 -2.94
C LEU A 264 13.67 -13.22 -3.42
N VAL A 265 13.18 -12.22 -2.69
CA VAL A 265 13.46 -10.80 -2.99
C VAL A 265 14.94 -10.48 -2.85
N ALA A 266 15.58 -10.91 -1.75
CA ALA A 266 17.00 -10.70 -1.53
C ALA A 266 17.86 -11.39 -2.59
N TRP A 267 17.45 -12.59 -3.03
CA TRP A 267 18.10 -13.34 -4.11
C TRP A 267 17.92 -12.67 -5.48
N GLY A 268 16.69 -12.27 -5.81
CA GLY A 268 16.33 -11.65 -7.08
C GLY A 268 16.93 -10.25 -7.28
N ARG A 269 17.12 -9.50 -6.18
CA ARG A 269 17.66 -8.13 -6.19
C ARG A 269 18.86 -8.00 -5.25
N ARG A 270 20.03 -8.46 -5.73
CA ARG A 270 21.27 -8.58 -4.94
C ARG A 270 21.86 -7.28 -4.38
N GLY A 271 21.42 -6.11 -4.84
CA GLY A 271 21.87 -4.81 -4.32
C GLY A 271 21.41 -4.55 -2.87
N VAL A 272 22.03 -3.59 -2.19
CA VAL A 272 21.71 -3.22 -0.78
C VAL A 272 20.21 -3.02 -0.59
N SER A 273 19.59 -2.26 -1.48
CA SER A 273 18.17 -1.96 -1.45
C SER A 273 17.27 -3.22 -1.55
N GLY A 274 17.68 -4.26 -2.28
CA GLY A 274 16.91 -5.52 -2.38
C GLY A 274 17.13 -6.46 -1.21
N ARG A 275 18.37 -6.53 -0.71
CA ARG A 275 18.66 -7.23 0.55
C ARG A 275 17.88 -6.63 1.72
N MET A 276 17.77 -5.30 1.80
CA MET A 276 16.99 -4.62 2.85
C MET A 276 15.48 -4.86 2.70
N SER A 277 14.92 -4.84 1.49
CA SER A 277 13.51 -5.24 1.26
C SER A 277 13.26 -6.70 1.66
N GLY A 278 14.17 -7.61 1.32
CA GLY A 278 14.08 -9.02 1.73
C GLY A 278 14.21 -9.21 3.24
N ALA A 279 15.09 -8.46 3.90
CA ALA A 279 15.24 -8.47 5.35
C ALA A 279 13.99 -7.94 6.08
N ILE A 280 13.34 -6.89 5.56
CA ILE A 280 12.07 -6.38 6.10
C ILE A 280 10.98 -7.45 6.01
N LEU A 281 10.86 -8.14 4.87
CA LEU A 281 9.92 -9.25 4.73
C LEU A 281 10.24 -10.39 5.69
N ALA A 282 11.51 -10.82 5.78
CA ALA A 282 11.91 -11.87 6.71
C ALA A 282 11.62 -11.50 8.17
N LEU A 283 11.85 -10.24 8.56
CA LEU A 283 11.51 -9.73 9.89
C LEU A 283 9.99 -9.75 10.12
N ALA A 284 9.20 -9.26 9.15
CA ALA A 284 7.74 -9.31 9.24
C ALA A 284 7.23 -10.76 9.42
N GLY A 285 7.78 -11.70 8.65
CA GLY A 285 7.45 -13.12 8.79
C GLY A 285 7.87 -13.71 10.13
N LEU A 286 9.06 -13.35 10.66
CA LEU A 286 9.50 -13.76 11.99
C LEU A 286 8.58 -13.24 13.09
N ILE A 287 8.16 -11.96 13.01
CA ILE A 287 7.19 -11.38 13.94
C ILE A 287 5.88 -12.15 13.88
N VAL A 288 5.35 -12.43 12.67
CA VAL A 288 4.13 -13.24 12.50
C VAL A 288 4.31 -14.66 13.08
N ALA A 289 5.48 -15.27 13.01
CA ALA A 289 5.71 -16.61 13.56
C ALA A 289 5.61 -16.64 15.10
N VAL A 290 6.04 -15.57 15.78
CA VAL A 290 6.11 -15.53 17.25
C VAL A 290 4.97 -14.76 17.89
N VAL A 291 4.18 -14.00 17.12
CA VAL A 291 3.17 -13.06 17.66
C VAL A 291 2.14 -13.73 18.58
N SER A 292 1.79 -14.99 18.32
CA SER A 292 0.83 -15.73 19.15
C SER A 292 1.33 -15.97 20.59
N SER A 293 2.65 -15.94 20.85
CA SER A 293 3.20 -16.04 22.21
C SER A 293 3.00 -14.75 23.02
N ALA A 294 2.70 -13.64 22.36
CA ALA A 294 2.41 -12.35 22.98
C ALA A 294 0.92 -12.13 23.25
N ASN A 295 0.08 -13.14 23.04
CA ASN A 295 -1.36 -13.00 23.13
C ASN A 295 -1.83 -12.63 24.55
N GLY A 296 -2.50 -11.49 24.69
CA GLY A 296 -2.95 -10.95 25.98
C GLY A 296 -1.84 -10.32 26.82
N ILE A 297 -0.61 -10.24 26.30
CA ILE A 297 0.54 -9.62 26.96
C ILE A 297 0.86 -8.31 26.23
N GLU A 298 0.15 -7.23 26.60
CA GLU A 298 0.22 -5.91 25.95
C GLU A 298 1.66 -5.42 25.73
N LEU A 299 2.49 -5.51 26.78
CA LEU A 299 3.89 -5.08 26.72
C LEU A 299 4.69 -5.88 25.69
N LEU A 300 4.53 -7.22 25.66
CA LEU A 300 5.25 -8.07 24.72
C LEU A 300 4.78 -7.82 23.28
N ALA A 301 3.48 -7.67 23.06
CA ALA A 301 2.90 -7.33 21.77
C ALA A 301 3.40 -5.97 21.26
N ALA A 302 3.48 -4.96 22.15
CA ALA A 302 4.05 -3.66 21.84
C ALA A 302 5.55 -3.74 21.54
N LEU A 303 6.33 -4.53 22.27
CA LEU A 303 7.75 -4.75 21.99
C LEU A 303 7.98 -5.41 20.63
N LEU A 304 7.15 -6.38 20.23
CA LEU A 304 7.20 -6.99 18.90
C LEU A 304 6.88 -5.97 17.79
N PHE A 305 5.85 -5.14 17.98
CA PHE A 305 5.55 -4.03 17.06
C PHE A 305 6.74 -3.08 16.94
N MET A 306 7.32 -2.66 18.07
CA MET A 306 8.47 -1.75 18.10
C MET A 306 9.70 -2.38 17.44
N ALA A 307 9.93 -3.68 17.66
CA ALA A 307 11.02 -4.43 17.02
C ALA A 307 10.87 -4.48 15.49
N LEU A 308 9.64 -4.72 14.99
CA LEU A 308 9.34 -4.66 13.56
C LEU A 308 9.73 -3.31 12.96
N TRP A 309 9.22 -2.21 13.52
CA TRP A 309 9.43 -0.87 12.99
C TRP A 309 10.86 -0.35 13.20
N ALA A 310 11.53 -0.74 14.28
CA ALA A 310 12.95 -0.47 14.49
C ALA A 310 13.82 -1.20 13.46
N GLY A 311 13.51 -2.46 13.14
CA GLY A 311 14.19 -3.21 12.09
C GLY A 311 13.97 -2.60 10.70
N ILE A 312 12.76 -2.13 10.40
CA ILE A 312 12.48 -1.36 9.16
C ILE A 312 13.27 -0.05 9.14
N ALA A 313 13.36 0.66 10.27
CA ALA A 313 14.15 1.89 10.38
C ALA A 313 15.64 1.64 10.11
N ALA A 314 16.21 0.56 10.69
CA ALA A 314 17.59 0.16 10.45
C ALA A 314 17.83 -0.19 8.98
N ALA A 315 16.93 -0.97 8.37
CA ALA A 315 16.98 -1.30 6.95
C ALA A 315 16.88 -0.06 6.05
N ALA A 316 16.03 0.90 6.41
CA ALA A 316 15.87 2.16 5.71
C ALA A 316 17.14 3.04 5.80
N LEU A 317 17.82 3.07 6.94
CA LEU A 317 19.10 3.77 7.09
C LEU A 317 20.18 3.16 6.18
N ILE A 318 20.32 1.83 6.20
CA ILE A 318 21.30 1.11 5.37
C ILE A 318 21.02 1.31 3.87
N ALA A 319 19.74 1.34 3.48
CA ALA A 319 19.33 1.55 2.09
C ALA A 319 19.24 3.02 1.65
N GLY A 320 19.44 3.99 2.56
CA GLY A 320 19.34 5.43 2.29
C GLY A 320 17.91 5.96 2.12
N TRP A 321 16.88 5.24 2.57
CA TRP A 321 15.47 5.62 2.42
C TRP A 321 14.99 6.58 3.52
N ARG A 322 15.41 7.85 3.43
CA ARG A 322 15.13 8.89 4.45
C ARG A 322 13.64 9.01 4.82
N GLY A 323 12.74 9.01 3.84
CA GLY A 323 11.30 9.11 4.10
C GLY A 323 10.73 7.91 4.86
N VAL A 324 11.22 6.70 4.55
CA VAL A 324 10.80 5.47 5.28
C VAL A 324 11.33 5.50 6.71
N PHE A 325 12.58 5.93 6.91
CA PHE A 325 13.15 6.08 8.25
C PHE A 325 12.32 7.07 9.11
N GLN A 326 11.97 8.24 8.56
CA GLN A 326 11.13 9.22 9.25
C GLN A 326 9.73 8.67 9.57
N LEU A 327 9.13 7.92 8.63
CA LEU A 327 7.87 7.23 8.87
C LEU A 327 7.98 6.25 10.05
N CYS A 328 9.04 5.42 10.09
CA CYS A 328 9.24 4.48 11.20
C CYS A 328 9.35 5.19 12.55
N VAL A 329 10.08 6.30 12.63
CA VAL A 329 10.19 7.10 13.86
C VAL A 329 8.82 7.61 14.29
N GLY A 330 8.02 8.14 13.35
CA GLY A 330 6.67 8.60 13.63
C GLY A 330 5.74 7.47 14.12
N VAL A 331 5.79 6.30 13.48
CA VAL A 331 4.98 5.13 13.86
C VAL A 331 5.37 4.59 15.24
N ILE A 332 6.67 4.52 15.53
CA ILE A 332 7.20 4.15 16.85
C ILE A 332 6.74 5.15 17.93
N ALA A 333 6.83 6.45 17.65
CA ALA A 333 6.37 7.48 18.58
C ALA A 333 4.86 7.37 18.85
N LEU A 334 4.05 7.18 17.80
CA LEU A 334 2.62 6.96 17.94
C LEU A 334 2.33 5.70 18.78
N ARG A 335 3.04 4.59 18.55
CA ARG A 335 2.84 3.36 19.33
C ARG A 335 3.19 3.55 20.80
N LEU A 336 4.21 4.32 21.14
CA LEU A 336 4.53 4.65 22.54
C LEU A 336 3.39 5.40 23.23
N ILE A 337 2.77 6.36 22.53
CA ILE A 337 1.59 7.06 23.03
C ILE A 337 0.45 6.05 23.27
N VAL A 338 0.14 5.20 22.30
CA VAL A 338 -0.92 4.18 22.44
C VAL A 338 -0.62 3.24 23.62
N LEU A 339 0.61 2.76 23.75
CA LEU A 339 1.04 1.88 24.85
C LEU A 339 0.84 2.53 26.23
N SER A 340 1.02 3.85 26.32
CA SER A 340 0.79 4.57 27.58
C SER A 340 -0.68 4.58 28.03
N PHE A 341 -1.61 4.46 27.08
CA PHE A 341 -3.03 4.28 27.38
C PHE A 341 -3.37 2.81 27.65
N GLU A 342 -2.76 1.86 26.93
CA GLU A 342 -2.98 0.42 27.15
C GLU A 342 -2.57 0.00 28.58
N LEU A 343 -1.37 0.40 29.04
CA LEU A 343 -0.85 0.01 30.35
C LEU A 343 -1.50 0.76 31.54
N ALA A 344 -2.26 1.82 31.29
CA ALA A 344 -2.80 2.65 32.34
C ALA A 344 -4.15 2.14 32.84
N SER A 345 -4.24 1.79 34.12
CA SER A 345 -5.50 1.39 34.76
C SER A 345 -6.38 2.58 35.17
N ASP A 346 -5.82 3.80 35.21
CA ASP A 346 -6.54 5.04 35.56
C ASP A 346 -5.99 6.28 34.82
N LEU A 347 -6.68 7.42 34.97
CA LEU A 347 -6.32 8.69 34.32
C LEU A 347 -4.98 9.27 34.79
N LEU A 348 -4.58 9.00 36.04
CA LEU A 348 -3.31 9.49 36.60
C LEU A 348 -2.12 8.71 36.03
N LEU A 349 -2.22 7.39 35.97
CA LEU A 349 -1.26 6.50 35.30
C LEU A 349 -1.16 6.81 33.80
N SER A 350 -2.29 7.11 33.15
CA SER A 350 -2.31 7.54 31.75
C SER A 350 -1.57 8.88 31.58
N GLY A 351 -1.83 9.85 32.45
CA GLY A 351 -1.13 11.14 32.45
C GLY A 351 0.39 10.99 32.66
N PHE A 352 0.81 10.17 33.61
CA PHE A 352 2.24 9.88 33.83
C PHE A 352 2.87 9.13 32.65
N GLY A 353 2.17 8.13 32.11
CA GLY A 353 2.60 7.36 30.95
C GLY A 353 2.79 8.23 29.71
N LEU A 354 1.92 9.23 29.50
CA LEU A 354 2.06 10.23 28.43
C LEU A 354 3.30 11.10 28.61
N ILE A 355 3.61 11.54 29.84
CA ILE A 355 4.83 12.32 30.12
C ILE A 355 6.07 11.49 29.81
N VAL A 356 6.14 10.25 30.30
CA VAL A 356 7.26 9.33 30.02
C VAL A 356 7.38 9.06 28.52
N SER A 357 6.27 8.81 27.84
CA SER A 357 6.25 8.62 26.39
C SER A 357 6.73 9.87 25.64
N GLY A 358 6.31 11.07 26.07
CA GLY A 358 6.78 12.34 25.52
C GLY A 358 8.29 12.50 25.64
N LEU A 359 8.87 12.19 26.82
CA LEU A 359 10.32 12.21 27.03
C LEU A 359 11.05 11.18 26.14
N LEU A 360 10.51 9.97 26.02
CA LEU A 360 11.07 8.93 25.14
C LEU A 360 11.02 9.34 23.67
N ILE A 361 9.91 9.92 23.21
CA ILE A 361 9.75 10.42 21.85
C ILE A 361 10.75 11.53 21.55
N LEU A 362 10.94 12.47 22.48
CA LEU A 362 11.96 13.52 22.34
C LEU A 362 13.37 12.92 22.26
N GLY A 363 13.67 11.91 23.09
CA GLY A 363 14.94 11.18 23.03
C GLY A 363 15.17 10.46 21.70
N ILE A 364 14.16 9.76 21.19
CA ILE A 364 14.19 9.07 19.89
C ILE A 364 14.34 10.09 18.76
N ALA A 365 13.60 11.20 18.79
CA ALA A 365 13.67 12.27 17.79
C ALA A 365 15.05 12.93 17.78
N TRP A 366 15.64 13.19 18.95
CA TRP A 366 17.00 13.70 19.07
C TRP A 366 18.05 12.72 18.53
N GLY A 367 17.91 11.42 18.85
CA GLY A 367 18.75 10.36 18.31
C GLY A 367 18.65 10.26 16.78
N ALA A 368 17.42 10.25 16.26
CA ALA A 368 17.14 10.23 14.83
C ALA A 368 17.72 11.47 14.11
N TRP A 369 17.60 12.65 14.70
CA TRP A 369 18.22 13.88 14.20
C TRP A 369 19.74 13.77 14.14
N ARG A 370 20.38 13.29 15.22
CA ARG A 370 21.85 13.11 15.28
C ARG A 370 22.35 12.12 14.23
N VAL A 371 21.63 11.00 14.05
CA VAL A 371 21.92 10.02 13.01
C VAL A 371 21.75 10.65 11.63
N SER A 372 20.65 11.38 11.39
CA SER A 372 20.38 12.01 10.09
C SER A 372 21.47 13.01 9.67
N ARG A 373 22.06 13.75 10.62
CA ARG A 373 23.17 14.69 10.34
C ARG A 373 24.46 14.00 9.93
N ARG A 374 24.72 12.79 10.43
CA ARG A 374 25.89 11.98 10.03
C ARG A 374 25.78 11.39 8.63
N PHE A 375 24.56 11.32 8.08
CA PHE A 375 24.26 10.82 6.73
C PHE A 375 23.81 11.93 5.77
N ALA A 376 23.99 13.21 6.14
CA ALA A 376 23.99 14.30 5.18
C ALA A 376 25.27 14.19 4.33
N PRO A 377 25.23 14.42 3.01
CA PRO A 377 26.46 14.48 2.22
C PRO A 377 27.37 15.54 2.84
N ASP A 378 28.66 15.25 2.98
CA ASP A 378 29.65 16.25 3.37
C ASP A 378 29.49 17.48 2.48
N GLU A 379 29.44 18.67 3.07
CA GLU A 379 29.67 19.92 2.34
C GLU A 379 31.14 19.92 1.87
N ALA A 380 31.44 19.12 0.85
CA ALA A 380 32.67 19.23 0.08
C ALA A 380 32.54 20.49 -0.81
N GLY A 381 32.79 21.64 -0.19
CA GLY A 381 32.72 22.94 -0.83
C GLY A 381 33.21 24.11 0.03
N LYS A 382 33.90 23.84 1.14
CA LYS A 382 34.74 24.82 1.85
C LYS A 382 36.10 24.15 2.03
N ALA A 383 37.13 24.59 1.32
CA ALA A 383 37.99 25.69 1.75
C ALA A 383 39.06 25.95 0.67
N PRO A 384 39.88 27.00 0.76
CA PRO A 384 40.07 27.92 1.90
C PRO A 384 39.37 29.27 1.80
#